data_AF-A0A7Y3L065-F1
#
_entry.id   AF-A0A7Y3L065-F1
#
_cell.length_a   1.000
_cell.length_b   1.000
_cell.length_c   1.000
_cell.angle_alpha   90.00
_cell.angle_beta   90.00
_cell.angle_gamma   90.00
#
_symmetry.space_group_name_H-M   'P 1'
#
loop_
_entity.id
_entity.type
_entity.pdbx_description
1 polymer ?
#
loop_
_entity_poly.entity_id
_entity_poly.type
_entity_poly.pdbx_seq_one_letter_code
_entity_poly.pdbx_strand_id
1 'polypeptide(L)' 'VVVVGATVVVVVGATVVVVVGATVVVVVGATVVVVVGATVVVVVGATVVVVVGLR' A
#
# COMPACT_ATOMS: atom_id res chain seq x y z
N VAL A 1 3.17 -2.81 -8.20
CA VAL A 1 4.17 -1.74 -7.94
C VAL A 1 4.98 -2.13 -6.71
N VAL A 2 6.31 -2.06 -6.77
CA VAL A 2 7.17 -2.30 -5.60
C VAL A 2 7.85 -1.00 -5.22
N VAL A 3 7.73 -0.60 -3.96
CA VAL A 3 8.33 0.65 -3.47
C VAL A 3 9.15 0.38 -2.22
N VAL A 4 10.34 0.98 -2.16
CA VAL A 4 11.30 0.82 -1.06
C VAL A 4 11.69 2.20 -0.53
N GLY A 5 11.62 2.36 0.79
CA GLY A 5 11.99 3.60 1.48
C GLY A 5 10.82 4.54 1.69
N ALA A 6 11.12 5.80 2.03
CA ALA A 6 10.11 6.80 2.37
C ALA A 6 9.43 7.36 1.13
N THR A 7 8.15 7.07 0.92
CA THR A 7 7.44 7.43 -0.33
C THR A 7 5.94 7.68 -0.14
N VAL A 8 5.36 8.35 -1.14
CA VAL A 8 3.91 8.47 -1.33
C VAL A 8 3.53 7.78 -2.64
N VAL A 9 2.54 6.90 -2.59
CA VAL A 9 2.09 6.10 -3.74
C VAL A 9 0.62 6.38 -4.01
N VAL A 10 0.29 6.72 -5.27
CA VAL A 10 -1.10 6.90 -5.72
C VAL A 10 -1.39 5.92 -6.83
N VAL A 11 -2.48 5.15 -6.70
CA VAL A 11 -2.85 4.11 -7.66
C VAL A 11 -4.32 4.23 -8.05
N VAL A 12 -4.61 4.11 -9.35
CA VAL A 12 -5.96 4.11 -9.91
C VAL A 12 -6.18 2.84 -10.72
N GLY A 13 -7.29 2.16 -10.48
CA GLY A 13 -7.67 0.92 -11.17
C GLY A 13 -7.29 -0.35 -10.41
N ALA A 14 -7.30 -1.47 -11.13
CA ALA A 14 -7.04 -2.79 -10.56
C ALA A 14 -5.53 -3.07 -10.45
N THR A 15 -4.99 -3.19 -9.23
CA THR A 15 -3.53 -3.38 -9.05
C THR A 15 -3.12 -4.18 -7.80
N VAL A 16 -1.86 -4.63 -7.80
CA VAL A 16 -1.17 -5.18 -6.63
C VAL A 16 0.02 -4.29 -6.27
N VAL A 17 0.11 -3.90 -5.01
CA VAL A 17 1.15 -2.99 -4.47
C VAL A 17 1.89 -3.68 -3.33
N VAL A 18 3.23 -3.62 -3.37
CA VAL A 18 4.10 -4.11 -2.30
C VAL A 18 4.97 -2.95 -1.83
N VAL A 19 5.00 -2.71 -0.53
CA VAL A 19 5.70 -1.58 0.06
C VAL A 19 6.57 -2.00 1.23
N VAL A 20 7.81 -1.50 1.24
CA VAL A 20 8.78 -1.75 2.32
C VAL A 20 9.30 -0.42 2.84
N GLY A 21 9.09 -0.16 4.14
CA GLY A 21 9.54 1.06 4.82
C GLY A 21 8.39 1.97 5.26
N ALA A 22 8.66 3.27 5.35
CA ALA A 22 7.70 4.27 5.83
C ALA A 22 6.92 4.90 4.67
N THR A 23 5.63 4.59 4.49
CA THR A 23 4.90 5.08 3.29
C THR A 23 3.46 5.49 3.51
N VAL A 24 2.99 6.39 2.65
CA VAL A 24 1.57 6.72 2.50
C VAL A 24 1.06 6.19 1.16
N VAL A 25 0.02 5.38 1.16
CA VAL A 25 -0.57 4.79 -0.04
C VAL A 25 -2.02 5.25 -0.19
N VAL A 26 -2.36 5.77 -1.37
CA VAL A 26 -3.72 6.15 -1.76
C VAL A 26 -4.16 5.33 -2.97
N VAL A 27 -5.31 4.68 -2.86
CA VAL A 27 -5.84 3.81 -3.92
C VAL A 27 -7.28 4.19 -4.27
N VAL A 28 -7.58 4.21 -5.57
CA VAL A 28 -8.94 4.23 -6.10
C VAL A 28 -9.17 3.01 -7.00
N GLY A 29 -10.09 2.12 -6.61
CA GLY A 29 -10.43 0.91 -7.37
C GLY A 29 -10.23 -0.39 -6.57
N ALA A 30 -10.00 -1.50 -7.28
CA ALA A 30 -9.80 -2.81 -6.68
C ALA A 30 -8.31 -3.09 -6.45
N THR A 31 -7.84 -3.27 -5.22
CA THR A 31 -6.40 -3.56 -5.01
C THR A 31 -6.06 -4.55 -3.92
N VAL A 32 -4.88 -5.14 -4.07
CA VAL A 32 -4.20 -5.88 -3.01
C VAL A 32 -2.95 -5.10 -2.60
N VAL A 33 -2.82 -4.79 -1.31
CA VAL A 33 -1.68 -4.03 -0.75
C VAL A 33 -0.96 -4.89 0.29
N VAL A 34 0.35 -5.07 0.11
CA VAL A 34 1.24 -5.74 1.07
C VAL A 34 2.24 -4.73 1.61
N VAL A 35 2.33 -4.63 2.93
CA VAL A 35 3.18 -3.67 3.63
C VAL A 35 4.13 -4.40 4.58
N VAL A 36 5.40 -3.97 4.59
CA VAL A 36 6.37 -4.25 5.64
C VAL A 36 6.88 -2.95 6.24
N GLY A 37 6.58 -2.70 7.52
CA GLY A 37 6.97 -1.48 8.24
C GLY A 37 5.81 -0.53 8.57
N ALA A 38 6.11 0.76 8.74
CA ALA A 38 5.14 1.77 9.17
C ALA A 38 4.41 2.38 7.97
N THR A 39 3.08 2.27 7.90
CA THR A 39 2.33 2.82 6.75
C THR A 39 0.99 3.40 7.10
N VAL A 40 0.56 4.36 6.30
CA VAL A 40 -0.82 4.84 6.23
C VAL A 40 -1.39 4.43 4.87
N VAL A 41 -2.51 3.72 4.84
CA VAL A 41 -3.17 3.28 3.61
C VAL A 41 -4.60 3.84 3.57
N VAL A 42 -4.93 4.53 2.48
CA VAL A 42 -6.27 5.06 2.19
C VAL A 42 -6.77 4.42 0.90
N VAL A 43 -7.97 3.86 0.95
CA VAL A 43 -8.57 3.15 -0.18
C VAL A 43 -10.00 3.63 -0.41
N VAL A 44 -10.33 3.90 -1.67
CA VAL A 44 -11.71 4.01 -2.16
C VAL A 44 -12.00 2.85 -3.11
N GLY A 45 -12.76 1.85 -2.65
CA GLY A 45 -13.11 0.66 -3.44
C GLY A 45 -12.94 -0.66 -2.67
N ALA A 46 -12.75 -1.75 -3.42
CA ALA A 46 -12.61 -3.09 -2.84
C ALA A 46 -11.13 -3.41 -2.60
N THR A 47 -10.76 -3.79 -1.36
CA THR A 47 -9.35 -4.06 -1.04
C THR A 47 -9.08 -5.17 -0.08
N VAL A 48 -7.89 -5.74 -0.26
CA VAL A 48 -7.21 -6.60 0.72
C VAL A 48 -5.91 -5.92 1.11
N VAL A 49 -5.71 -5.70 2.42
CA VAL A 49 -4.49 -5.10 2.97
C VAL A 49 -3.84 -6.09 3.92
N VAL A 50 -2.55 -6.36 3.72
CA VAL A 50 -1.72 -7.20 4.59
C VAL A 50 -0.60 -6.33 5.15
N VAL A 51 -0.54 -6.20 6.47
CA VAL A 51 0.50 -5.42 7.17
C VAL A 51 1.36 -6.36 8.00
N VAL A 52 2.66 -6.34 7.75
CA VAL A 52 3.67 -7.04 8.55
C VAL A 52 4.45 -5.99 9.34
N GLY A 53 4.14 -5.90 10.64
CA GLY A 53 4.89 -5.06 11.58
C GLY A 53 6.11 -5.80 12.14
N LEU A 54 7.18 -5.06 12.43
CA LEU A 54 8.21 -5.53 13.34
C LEU A 54 7.68 -5.32 14.77
N ARG A 55 7.85 -6.32 15.64
CA ARG A 55 7.51 -6.19 17.07
C ARG A 55 8.29 -5.08 17.74
#